data_AF-A0A428YA81-F1
#
_entry.id   AF-A0A428YA81-F1
#
_cell.length_a   1.000
_cell.length_b   1.000
_cell.length_c   1.000
_cell.angle_alpha   90.00
_cell.angle_beta   90.00
_cell.angle_gamma   90.00
#
_symmetry.space_group_name_H-M   'P 1'
#
loop_
_entity.id
_entity.type
_entity.pdbx_description
1 polymer ?
#
loop_
_entity_poly.entity_id
_entity_poly.type
_entity_poly.pdbx_seq_one_letter_code
_entity_poly.pdbx_strand_id
1 'polypeptide(L)'
;MNVGLLVVDAANVLGSKPDGWWRDRAGATARLRDGLVGINAAGLPDLPGPVEVVLVVEGRARDVPGVAGVRVERAPGSGDDTIVALVAAEGTDRQVVVVTADRELRRRVIALGAEVRGPSAVPR
;
A
#
# COMPACT_ATOMS: atom_id res chain seq x y z
N MET A 1 -13.98 3.35 16.86
CA MET A 1 -13.32 2.73 15.70
C MET A 1 -11.90 3.25 15.68
N ASN A 2 -10.91 2.36 15.62
CA ASN A 2 -9.52 2.77 15.44
C ASN A 2 -9.34 3.45 14.08
N VAL A 3 -8.31 4.30 13.98
CA VAL A 3 -7.88 4.96 12.73
C VAL A 3 -7.79 3.91 11.62
N GLY A 4 -8.44 4.16 10.48
CA GLY A 4 -8.46 3.23 9.34
C GLY A 4 -7.05 2.99 8.78
N LEU A 5 -6.86 1.88 8.06
CA LEU A 5 -5.58 1.50 7.47
C LEU A 5 -5.67 1.41 5.95
N LEU A 6 -4.78 2.11 5.26
CA LEU A 6 -4.54 1.98 3.83
C LEU A 6 -3.20 1.29 3.58
N VAL A 7 -3.23 0.10 3.01
CA VAL A 7 -2.04 -0.66 2.61
C VAL A 7 -1.87 -0.57 1.10
N VAL A 8 -0.72 -0.12 0.64
CA VAL A 8 -0.42 0.08 -0.79
C VAL A 8 0.67 -0.90 -1.22
N ASP A 9 0.34 -1.74 -2.20
CA ASP A 9 1.30 -2.63 -2.86
C ASP A 9 2.13 -1.84 -3.88
N ALA A 10 3.37 -1.47 -3.51
CA ALA A 10 4.20 -0.62 -4.36
C ALA A 10 4.52 -1.29 -5.71
N ALA A 11 4.83 -2.58 -5.71
CA ALA A 11 5.24 -3.30 -6.92
C ALA A 11 4.07 -3.41 -7.90
N ASN A 12 2.87 -3.72 -7.42
CA ASN A 12 1.68 -3.78 -8.25
C ASN A 12 1.25 -2.41 -8.76
N VAL A 13 1.29 -1.38 -7.92
CA VAL A 13 0.89 -0.02 -8.30
C VAL A 13 1.81 0.53 -9.40
N LEU A 14 3.13 0.44 -9.20
CA LEU A 14 4.12 0.85 -10.21
C LEU A 14 4.01 -0.02 -11.47
N GLY A 15 3.85 -1.33 -11.32
CA GLY A 15 3.70 -2.29 -12.41
C GLY A 15 2.45 -2.09 -13.27
N SER A 16 1.43 -1.39 -12.77
CA SER A 16 0.17 -1.20 -13.47
C SER A 16 0.24 -0.27 -14.70
N LYS A 17 1.35 0.46 -14.90
CA LYS A 17 1.61 1.24 -16.13
C LYS A 17 3.06 1.06 -16.60
N PRO A 18 3.29 0.92 -17.92
CA PRO A 18 4.63 0.79 -18.48
C PRO A 18 5.29 2.17 -18.69
N ASP A 19 5.59 2.87 -17.61
CA ASP A 19 6.18 4.22 -17.62
C ASP A 19 7.73 4.23 -17.56
N GLY A 20 8.37 3.06 -17.53
CA GLY A 20 9.82 2.94 -17.40
C GLY A 20 10.34 2.77 -15.98
N TRP A 21 9.47 2.60 -14.96
CA TRP A 21 9.86 2.46 -13.55
C TRP A 21 10.97 1.44 -13.28
N TRP A 22 11.08 0.39 -14.10
CA TRP A 22 12.10 -0.66 -13.93
C TRP A 22 13.53 -0.14 -14.08
N ARG A 23 13.74 1.01 -14.75
CA ARG A 23 15.05 1.65 -14.93
C ARG A 23 15.55 2.32 -13.65
N ASP A 24 14.62 2.82 -12.84
CA ASP A 24 14.90 3.49 -11.56
C ASP A 24 13.82 3.11 -10.53
N ARG A 25 13.96 1.91 -9.98
CA ARG A 25 12.96 1.36 -9.05
C ARG A 25 12.88 2.15 -7.75
N ALA A 26 14.03 2.61 -7.24
CA ALA A 26 14.11 3.37 -6.01
C ALA A 26 13.44 4.74 -6.18
N GLY A 27 13.77 5.47 -7.25
CA GLY A 27 13.13 6.76 -7.52
C GLY A 27 11.65 6.63 -7.85
N ALA A 28 11.23 5.58 -8.57
CA ALA A 28 9.80 5.32 -8.81
C ALA A 28 9.03 5.09 -7.50
N THR A 29 9.60 4.29 -6.59
CA THR A 29 9.00 4.02 -5.28
C THR A 29 8.96 5.27 -4.39
N ALA A 30 10.02 6.10 -4.43
CA ALA A 30 10.04 7.37 -3.72
C ALA A 30 8.97 8.34 -4.24
N ARG A 31 8.79 8.45 -5.56
CA ARG A 31 7.72 9.27 -6.16
C ARG A 31 6.33 8.80 -5.76
N LEU A 32 6.09 7.49 -5.80
CA LEU A 32 4.83 6.91 -5.33
C LEU A 32 4.60 7.25 -3.85
N ARG A 33 5.58 7.02 -2.97
CA ARG A 33 5.50 7.37 -1.55
C ARG A 33 5.15 8.85 -1.35
N ASP A 34 5.81 9.74 -2.07
CA ASP A 34 5.59 11.18 -1.94
C ASP A 34 4.20 11.58 -2.45
N GLY A 35 3.68 10.90 -3.48
CA GLY A 35 2.30 11.05 -3.96
C GLY A 35 1.24 10.58 -2.96
N LEU A 36 1.57 9.71 -2.01
CA LEU A 36 0.64 9.27 -0.96
C LEU A 36 0.54 10.27 0.21
N VAL A 37 1.45 11.24 0.30
CA VAL A 37 1.42 12.25 1.36
C VAL A 37 0.12 13.04 1.31
N GLY A 38 -0.50 13.23 2.47
CA GLY A 38 -1.80 13.91 2.61
C GLY A 38 -2.99 12.93 2.62
N ILE A 39 -2.87 11.72 2.07
CA ILE A 39 -3.92 10.69 2.17
C ILE A 39 -4.13 10.30 3.63
N ASN A 40 -3.11 10.31 4.48
CA ASN A 40 -3.25 10.03 5.90
C ASN A 40 -4.22 11.00 6.62
N ALA A 41 -4.33 12.24 6.14
CA ALA A 41 -5.26 13.23 6.67
C ALA A 41 -6.61 13.21 5.94
N ALA A 42 -6.60 13.09 4.61
CA ALA A 42 -7.81 13.16 3.78
C ALA A 42 -8.60 11.85 3.75
N GLY A 43 -7.92 10.71 3.80
CA GLY A 43 -8.47 9.40 3.51
C GLY A 43 -8.70 9.16 2.01
N LEU A 44 -9.50 8.14 1.72
CA LEU A 44 -10.09 7.85 0.40
C LEU A 44 -11.62 8.06 0.49
N PRO A 45 -12.35 8.17 -0.65
CA PRO A 45 -13.80 8.41 -0.62
C PRO A 45 -14.61 7.44 0.26
N ASP A 46 -14.13 6.21 0.39
CA ASP A 46 -14.73 5.09 1.12
C ASP A 46 -13.95 4.69 2.39
N LEU A 47 -12.86 5.41 2.68
CA LEU A 47 -12.05 5.26 3.88
C LEU A 47 -11.72 6.67 4.39
N PRO A 48 -12.66 7.34 5.07
CA PRO A 48 -12.50 8.74 5.46
C PRO A 48 -11.34 8.93 6.43
N GLY A 49 -10.64 10.05 6.28
CA GLY A 49 -9.52 10.41 7.15
C GLY A 49 -9.94 10.69 8.61
N PRO A 50 -9.00 10.57 9.58
CA PRO A 50 -7.60 10.19 9.37
C PRO A 50 -7.41 8.68 9.16
N VAL A 51 -6.37 8.31 8.41
CA VAL A 51 -5.96 6.93 8.15
C VAL A 51 -4.45 6.78 8.35
N GLU A 52 -4.01 5.59 8.75
CA GLU A 52 -2.63 5.19 8.62
C GLU A 52 -2.37 4.73 7.19
N VAL A 53 -1.30 5.23 6.56
CA VAL A 53 -0.89 4.81 5.21
C VAL A 53 0.40 4.00 5.31
N VAL A 54 0.38 2.79 4.76
CA VAL A 54 1.51 1.87 4.72
C VAL A 54 1.82 1.52 3.27
N LEU A 55 3.00 1.89 2.80
CA LEU A 55 3.54 1.47 1.52
C LEU A 55 4.40 0.22 1.72
N VAL A 56 3.99 -0.91 1.16
CA VAL A 56 4.76 -2.16 1.21
C VAL A 56 5.71 -2.21 0.03
N VAL A 57 7.01 -2.33 0.31
CA VAL A 57 8.08 -2.31 -0.69
C VAL A 57 8.87 -3.62 -0.64
N GLU A 58 9.35 -4.08 -1.80
CA GLU A 58 10.13 -5.32 -1.92
C GLU A 58 11.38 -5.14 -2.80
N GLY A 59 12.28 -6.13 -2.75
CA GLY A 59 13.41 -6.23 -3.67
C GLY A 59 14.35 -5.01 -3.62
N ARG A 60 14.71 -4.48 -4.80
CA ARG A 60 15.63 -3.34 -4.96
C ARG A 60 15.01 -1.98 -4.63
N ALA A 61 13.69 -1.91 -4.46
CA ALA A 61 12.98 -0.69 -4.06
C ALA A 61 12.92 -0.50 -2.54
N ARG A 62 13.33 -1.52 -1.76
CA ARG A 62 13.13 -1.56 -0.30
C ARG A 62 13.84 -0.46 0.48
N ASP A 63 14.86 0.18 -0.09
CA ASP A 63 15.69 1.16 0.64
C ASP A 63 15.08 2.55 0.79
N VAL A 64 13.91 2.80 0.17
CA VAL A 64 13.17 4.04 0.35
C VAL A 64 12.72 4.19 1.81
N PRO A 65 13.06 5.28 2.51
CA PRO A 65 12.61 5.50 3.89
C PRO A 65 11.15 5.97 3.92
N GLY A 66 10.49 5.79 5.06
CA GLY A 66 9.21 6.44 5.33
C GLY A 66 9.34 7.97 5.41
N VAL A 67 8.21 8.65 5.31
CA VAL A 67 8.09 10.11 5.50
C VAL A 67 6.90 10.40 6.42
N ALA A 68 6.80 11.62 6.94
CA ALA A 68 5.64 11.99 7.75
C ALA A 68 4.33 11.74 6.99
N GLY A 69 3.43 10.95 7.58
CA GLY A 69 2.17 10.56 6.98
C GLY A 69 2.20 9.27 6.13
N VAL A 70 3.38 8.70 5.86
CA VAL A 70 3.49 7.43 5.09
C VAL A 70 4.54 6.53 5.73
N ARG A 71 4.07 5.43 6.36
CA ARG A 71 4.94 4.34 6.83
C ARG A 71 5.39 3.52 5.62
N VAL A 72 6.66 3.14 5.58
CA VAL A 72 7.18 2.19 4.60
C VAL A 72 7.48 0.88 5.30
N GLU A 73 6.82 -0.19 4.86
CA GLU A 73 7.02 -1.55 5.35
C GLU A 73 7.87 -2.34 4.35
N ARG A 74 9.01 -2.87 4.80
CA ARG A 74 9.95 -3.57 3.93
C ARG A 74 9.67 -5.07 3.97
N ALA A 75 9.20 -5.63 2.87
CA ALA A 75 9.02 -7.06 2.73
C ALA A 75 10.40 -7.77 2.73
N PRO A 76 10.66 -8.70 3.67
CA PRO A 76 11.89 -9.50 3.66
C PRO A 76 11.92 -10.50 2.49
N GLY A 77 10.74 -10.87 1.98
CA GLY A 77 10.53 -11.72 0.82
C GLY A 77 9.49 -11.10 -0.12
N SER A 78 8.34 -11.76 -0.26
CA SER A 78 7.24 -11.29 -1.09
C SER A 78 6.46 -10.13 -0.44
N GLY A 79 6.15 -9.10 -1.24
CA GLY A 79 5.21 -8.05 -0.86
C GLY A 79 3.84 -8.59 -0.46
N ASP A 80 3.29 -9.53 -1.23
CA ASP A 80 1.96 -10.12 -0.98
C ASP A 80 1.87 -10.77 0.41
N ASP A 81 2.86 -11.58 0.77
CA ASP A 81 2.88 -12.24 2.08
C ASP A 81 3.00 -11.24 3.23
N THR A 82 3.77 -10.17 3.02
CA THR A 82 3.91 -9.07 3.98
C THR A 82 2.59 -8.32 4.15
N ILE A 83 1.87 -8.04 3.05
CA ILE A 83 0.56 -7.40 3.09
C ILE A 83 -0.45 -8.29 3.83
N VAL A 84 -0.48 -9.59 3.53
CA VAL A 84 -1.39 -10.53 4.20
C VAL A 84 -1.10 -10.60 5.70
N ALA A 85 0.18 -10.66 6.10
CA ALA A 85 0.57 -10.64 7.50
C ALA A 85 0.14 -9.33 8.20
N LEU A 86 0.32 -8.19 7.54
CA LEU A 86 -0.06 -6.88 8.07
C LEU A 86 -1.58 -6.74 8.24
N VAL A 87 -2.36 -7.19 7.26
CA VAL A 87 -3.84 -7.22 7.33
C VAL A 87 -4.29 -8.12 8.49
N ALA A 88 -3.71 -9.32 8.63
CA ALA A 88 -4.08 -10.24 9.70
C ALA A 88 -3.74 -9.70 11.09
N ALA A 89 -2.61 -9.00 11.22
CA ALA A 89 -2.15 -8.47 12.51
C ALA A 89 -2.89 -7.20 12.93
N GLU A 90 -3.23 -6.33 11.97
CA GLU A 90 -3.72 -4.98 12.28
C GLU A 90 -5.18 -4.73 11.86
N GLY A 91 -5.86 -5.72 11.28
CA GLY A 91 -7.22 -5.58 10.72
C GLY A 91 -8.37 -5.94 11.65
N THR A 92 -8.11 -6.43 12.87
CA THR A 92 -9.17 -6.92 13.78
C THR A 92 -10.09 -5.80 14.28
N ASP A 93 -9.56 -4.59 14.48
CA ASP A 93 -10.25 -3.50 15.19
C ASP A 93 -10.41 -2.20 14.36
N ARG A 94 -10.12 -2.27 13.06
CA ARG A 94 -10.21 -1.12 12.14
C ARG A 94 -10.52 -1.56 10.71
N GLN A 95 -11.11 -0.64 9.95
CA GLN A 95 -11.29 -0.82 8.51
C GLN A 95 -9.92 -0.84 7.81
N VAL A 96 -9.70 -1.84 6.93
CA VAL A 96 -8.48 -1.98 6.14
C VAL A 96 -8.81 -1.96 4.65
N VAL A 97 -8.13 -1.10 3.91
CA VAL A 97 -8.18 -1.07 2.45
C VAL A 97 -6.80 -1.42 1.89
N VAL A 98 -6.76 -2.40 0.99
CA VAL A 98 -5.54 -2.78 0.26
C VAL A 98 -5.63 -2.28 -1.18
N VAL A 99 -4.62 -1.57 -1.65
CA VAL A 99 -4.50 -1.09 -3.03
C VAL A 99 -3.65 -2.08 -3.82
N THR A 100 -4.31 -2.90 -4.64
CA THR A 100 -3.66 -3.86 -5.55
C THR A 100 -4.62 -4.27 -6.66
N ALA A 101 -4.08 -4.66 -7.82
CA ALA A 101 -4.80 -5.34 -8.89
C ALA A 101 -4.53 -6.85 -8.92
N ASP A 102 -3.66 -7.37 -8.06
CA ASP A 102 -3.38 -8.80 -8.01
C ASP A 102 -4.60 -9.59 -7.50
N ARG A 103 -5.02 -10.60 -8.26
CA ARG A 103 -6.24 -11.37 -8.00
C ARG A 103 -6.08 -12.33 -6.83
N GLU A 104 -4.91 -12.91 -6.67
CA GLU A 104 -4.65 -13.86 -5.60
C GLU A 104 -4.45 -13.13 -4.27
N LEU A 105 -3.68 -12.04 -4.25
CA LEU A 105 -3.57 -11.17 -3.08
C LEU A 105 -4.94 -10.64 -2.67
N ARG A 106 -5.75 -10.15 -3.62
CA ARG A 106 -7.13 -9.71 -3.36
C ARG A 106 -7.95 -10.78 -2.66
N ARG A 107 -7.90 -12.03 -3.14
CA ARG A 107 -8.62 -13.15 -2.54
C ARG A 107 -8.18 -13.38 -1.09
N ARG A 108 -6.87 -13.35 -0.84
CA ARG A 108 -6.27 -13.60 0.49
C ARG A 108 -6.65 -12.52 1.50
N VAL A 109 -6.57 -11.24 1.14
CA VAL A 109 -6.86 -10.13 2.07
C VAL A 109 -8.36 -9.95 2.33
N ILE A 110 -9.22 -10.22 1.34
CA ILE A 110 -10.68 -10.22 1.55
C ILE A 110 -11.09 -11.32 2.52
N ALA A 111 -10.44 -12.49 2.47
CA ALA A 111 -10.68 -13.56 3.44
C ALA A 111 -10.34 -13.16 4.88
N LEU A 112 -9.53 -12.11 5.07
CA LEU A 112 -9.19 -11.52 6.36
C LEU A 112 -10.06 -10.30 6.71
N GLY A 113 -11.06 -9.97 5.90
CA GLY A 113 -11.98 -8.86 6.14
C GLY A 113 -11.53 -7.51 5.56
N ALA A 114 -10.43 -7.45 4.80
CA ALA A 114 -10.02 -6.22 4.14
C ALA A 114 -10.84 -5.93 2.87
N GLU A 115 -11.01 -4.65 2.57
CA GLU A 115 -11.50 -4.19 1.27
C GLU A 115 -10.35 -4.00 0.28
N VAL A 116 -10.64 -4.02 -1.02
CA VAL A 116 -9.62 -3.87 -2.07
C VAL A 116 -9.99 -2.77 -3.05
N ARG A 117 -9.00 -1.96 -3.44
CA ARG A 117 -9.09 -0.95 -4.49
C ARG A 117 -7.98 -1.17 -5.51
N GLY A 118 -8.25 -0.77 -6.76
CA GLY A 118 -7.25 -0.88 -7.82
C GLY A 118 -6.19 0.22 -7.75
N PRO A 119 -5.06 0.08 -8.49
CA PRO A 119 -3.99 1.07 -8.55
C PRO A 119 -4.38 2.50 -8.99
N SER A 120 -5.60 2.71 -9.49
CA SER A 120 -6.12 4.04 -9.81
C SER A 120 -6.65 4.80 -8.59
N ALA A 121 -6.79 4.14 -7.43
CA ALA A 121 -7.29 4.76 -6.21
C ALA A 121 -6.27 5.67 -5.50
N VAL A 122 -4.99 5.58 -5.89
CA VAL A 122 -3.91 6.39 -5.34
C VAL A 122 -3.14 7.12 -6.45
N PRO A 123 -2.50 8.25 -6.12
CA PRO A 123 -1.53 8.90 -7.00
C PRO A 123 -0.35 7.98 -7.31
N ARG A 124 0.37 8.27 -8.38
CA ARG A 124 1.52 7.50 -8.84
C ARG A 124 2.75 8.38 -8.91
#